data_AF-A0A7S3TUE7-F1
#
_entry.id   AF-A0A7S3TUE7-F1
#
_cell.length_a   1.000
_cell.length_b   1.000
_cell.length_c   1.000
_cell.angle_alpha   90.00
_cell.angle_beta   90.00
_cell.angle_gamma   90.00
#
_symmetry.space_group_name_H-M   'P 1'
#
loop_
_entity.id
_entity.type
_entity.pdbx_description
1 polymer ?
#
loop_
_entity_poly.entity_id
_entity_poly.type
_entity_poly.pdbx_seq_one_letter_code
_entity_poly.pdbx_strand_id
1 'polypeptide(L)'
;ELDGHAIANDGTFAVGGQERLSFAHLVHLKFSSETIRAVVLRNGQRLVYDVVVQPPCRLIPSTTYDEPVPYFIYGGLVFVPFTEPYLHEWGEDWQVDAPHELVELLLSGIQQEKD
;
A
#
# COMPACT_ATOMS: atom_id res chain seq x y z
N GLU A 1 -1.64 -5.08 -19.92
CA GLU A 1 -0.20 -5.28 -20.23
C GLU A 1 0.58 -4.23 -19.47
N LEU A 2 1.77 -4.58 -19.00
CA LEU A 2 2.61 -3.72 -18.18
C LEU A 2 4.06 -3.85 -18.67
N ASP A 3 4.71 -2.76 -19.08
CA ASP A 3 6.06 -2.74 -19.64
C ASP A 3 6.30 -3.82 -20.71
N GLY A 4 5.36 -3.97 -21.66
CA GLY A 4 5.45 -4.97 -22.73
C GLY A 4 5.08 -6.40 -22.33
N HIS A 5 4.84 -6.67 -21.04
CA HIS A 5 4.47 -7.99 -20.55
C HIS A 5 2.95 -8.16 -20.53
N ALA A 6 2.47 -9.23 -21.19
CA ALA A 6 1.07 -9.61 -21.14
C ALA A 6 0.72 -10.12 -19.73
N ILE A 7 -0.31 -9.53 -19.13
CA ILE A 7 -0.83 -9.93 -17.82
C ILE A 7 -2.05 -10.82 -18.05
N ALA A 8 -2.05 -12.01 -17.47
CA ALA A 8 -3.16 -12.94 -17.55
C ALA A 8 -4.29 -12.57 -16.56
N ASN A 9 -5.43 -13.26 -16.67
CA ASN A 9 -6.62 -12.98 -15.88
C ASN A 9 -6.44 -13.22 -14.36
N ASP A 10 -5.43 -13.98 -13.97
CA ASP A 10 -5.04 -14.24 -12.57
C ASP A 10 -4.02 -13.23 -12.03
N GLY A 11 -3.67 -12.20 -12.81
CA GLY A 11 -2.68 -11.19 -12.42
C GLY A 11 -1.23 -11.63 -12.59
N THR A 12 -0.96 -12.72 -13.32
CA THR A 12 0.41 -13.20 -13.53
C THR A 12 0.97 -12.85 -14.91
N PHE A 13 2.30 -12.79 -15.03
CA PHE A 13 3.02 -12.67 -16.30
C PHE A 13 4.06 -13.79 -16.44
N ALA A 14 4.43 -14.11 -17.69
CA ALA A 14 5.43 -15.14 -17.97
C ALA A 14 6.85 -14.58 -17.84
N VAL A 15 7.71 -15.30 -17.12
CA VAL A 15 9.13 -14.93 -16.87
C VAL A 15 10.10 -15.85 -17.63
N GLY A 16 9.59 -16.97 -18.13
CA GLY A 16 10.35 -17.97 -18.88
C GLY A 16 9.42 -19.05 -19.45
N GLY A 17 9.93 -20.29 -19.58
CA GLY A 17 9.22 -21.38 -20.26
C GLY A 17 7.88 -21.78 -19.62
N GLN A 18 7.88 -22.09 -18.33
CA GLN A 18 6.66 -22.49 -17.58
C GLN A 18 6.41 -21.64 -16.32
N GLU A 19 7.34 -20.75 -15.98
CA GLU A 19 7.27 -19.95 -14.76
C GLU A 19 6.44 -18.69 -14.96
N ARG A 20 5.62 -18.40 -13.95
CA ARG A 20 4.76 -17.23 -13.90
C ARG A 20 4.93 -16.53 -12.55
N LEU A 21 4.99 -15.21 -12.57
CA LEU A 21 5.05 -14.38 -11.38
C LEU A 21 3.89 -13.39 -11.36
N SER A 22 3.53 -12.91 -10.17
CA SER A 22 2.58 -11.80 -10.03
C SER A 22 3.11 -10.56 -10.74
N PHE A 23 2.23 -9.83 -11.44
CA PHE A 23 2.59 -8.55 -12.07
C PHE A 23 3.17 -7.55 -11.07
N ALA A 24 2.85 -7.70 -9.78
CA ALA A 24 3.42 -6.87 -8.72
C ALA A 24 4.96 -6.91 -8.76
N HIS A 25 5.57 -8.02 -9.16
CA HIS A 25 7.03 -8.11 -9.30
C HIS A 25 7.60 -7.08 -10.28
N LEU A 26 6.92 -6.81 -11.40
CA LEU A 26 7.33 -5.78 -12.37
C LEU A 26 7.33 -4.38 -11.75
N VAL A 27 6.37 -4.10 -10.86
CA VAL A 27 6.30 -2.82 -10.12
C VAL A 27 7.43 -2.73 -9.10
N HIS A 28 7.74 -3.82 -8.39
CA HIS A 28 8.82 -3.87 -7.40
C HIS A 28 10.23 -3.74 -8.00
N LEU A 29 10.40 -4.01 -9.30
CA LEU A 29 11.67 -3.80 -10.00
C LEU A 29 11.95 -2.33 -10.33
N LYS A 30 10.94 -1.45 -10.22
CA LYS A 30 11.07 -0.02 -10.50
C LYS A 30 11.51 0.74 -9.25
N PHE A 31 12.31 1.78 -9.46
CA PHE A 31 12.61 2.74 -8.41
C PHE A 31 11.49 3.79 -8.29
N SER A 32 11.44 4.47 -7.14
CA SER A 32 10.54 5.60 -6.94
C SER A 32 10.79 6.67 -8.00
N SER A 33 9.71 7.26 -8.52
CA SER A 33 9.69 8.25 -9.60
C SER A 33 10.01 7.71 -11.00
N GLU A 34 10.30 6.42 -11.15
CA GLU A 34 10.37 5.80 -12.47
C GLU A 34 8.98 5.65 -13.07
N THR A 35 8.92 5.56 -14.39
CA THR A 35 7.66 5.38 -15.12
C THR A 35 7.49 3.91 -15.53
N ILE A 36 6.27 3.41 -15.38
CA ILE A 36 5.83 2.12 -15.89
C ILE A 36 4.74 2.34 -16.95
N ARG A 37 4.92 1.72 -18.11
CA ARG A 37 3.97 1.84 -19.22
C ARG A 37 2.87 0.81 -19.05
N ALA A 38 1.67 1.29 -18.76
CA ALA A 38 0.49 0.47 -18.55
C ALA A 38 -0.47 0.56 -19.74
N VAL A 39 -0.92 -0.59 -20.21
CA VAL A 39 -1.99 -0.70 -21.20
C VAL A 39 -3.23 -1.22 -20.52
N VAL A 40 -4.30 -0.43 -20.57
CA VAL A 40 -5.58 -0.73 -19.92
C VAL A 40 -6.71 -0.73 -20.94
N LEU A 41 -7.76 -1.48 -20.65
CA LEU A 41 -9.02 -1.44 -21.39
C LEU A 41 -10.02 -0.60 -20.60
N ARG A 42 -10.49 0.51 -21.17
CA ARG A 42 -11.52 1.37 -20.56
C ARG A 42 -12.59 1.66 -21.59
N ASN A 43 -13.85 1.37 -21.27
CA ASN A 43 -14.99 1.52 -22.20
C ASN A 43 -14.76 0.82 -23.55
N GLY A 44 -14.16 -0.38 -23.53
CA GLY A 44 -13.83 -1.15 -24.74
C GLY A 44 -12.67 -0.61 -25.58
N GLN A 45 -12.05 0.51 -25.17
CA GLN A 45 -10.90 1.10 -25.87
C GLN A 45 -9.59 0.75 -25.17
N ARG A 46 -8.58 0.39 -25.97
CA ARG A 46 -7.21 0.15 -25.48
C ARG A 46 -6.51 1.50 -25.30
N LEU A 47 -6.21 1.84 -24.06
CA LEU A 47 -5.53 3.07 -23.67
C LEU A 47 -4.13 2.74 -23.15
N VAL A 48 -3.19 3.65 -23.39
CA VAL A 48 -1.80 3.54 -22.94
C VAL A 48 -1.52 4.71 -22.02
N TYR A 49 -1.00 4.41 -20.84
CA TYR A 49 -0.61 5.38 -19.83
C TYR A 49 0.82 5.15 -19.40
N ASP A 50 1.53 6.25 -19.19
CA ASP A 50 2.82 6.27 -18.53
C ASP A 50 2.55 6.69 -17.07
N VAL A 51 2.71 5.74 -16.15
CA VAL A 51 2.37 5.91 -14.73
C VAL A 51 3.65 6.03 -13.92
N VAL A 52 3.76 7.08 -13.12
CA VAL A 52 4.91 7.25 -12.20
C VAL A 52 4.73 6.31 -11.01
N VAL A 53 5.73 5.48 -10.75
CA VAL A 53 5.75 4.55 -9.61
C VAL A 53 6.15 5.33 -8.37
N GLN A 54 5.30 5.25 -7.35
CA GLN A 54 5.55 5.84 -6.04
C GLN A 54 5.41 4.77 -4.95
N PRO A 55 6.15 4.89 -3.84
CA PRO A 55 5.93 4.06 -2.66
C PRO A 55 4.48 4.20 -2.19
N PRO A 56 3.86 3.11 -1.71
CA PRO A 56 2.50 3.18 -1.18
C PRO A 56 2.44 4.14 0.01
N CYS A 57 1.54 5.12 -0.07
CA CYS A 57 1.29 6.06 1.02
C CYS A 57 0.17 5.50 1.91
N ARG A 58 0.55 4.85 3.02
CA ARG A 58 -0.40 4.31 3.99
C ARG A 58 -0.97 5.45 4.84
N LEU A 59 -2.27 5.41 5.13
CA LEU A 59 -2.92 6.36 6.03
C LEU A 59 -2.34 6.28 7.45
N ILE A 60 -2.05 5.05 7.90
CA ILE A 60 -1.44 4.78 9.19
C ILE A 60 0.01 4.36 8.93
N PRO A 61 0.99 5.08 9.50
CA PRO A 61 2.39 4.75 9.29
C PRO A 61 2.72 3.41 9.98
N SER A 62 3.46 2.56 9.27
CA SER A 62 3.79 1.21 9.73
C SER A 62 4.83 1.21 10.85
N THR A 63 5.80 2.12 10.81
CA THR A 63 6.73 2.32 11.92
C THR A 63 7.35 3.71 11.81
N THR A 64 7.41 4.43 12.93
CA THR A 64 8.28 5.59 13.07
C THR A 64 9.51 5.11 13.82
N TYR A 65 10.66 5.07 13.15
CA TYR A 65 11.93 4.69 13.78
C TYR A 65 12.63 5.95 14.28
N ASP A 66 13.22 5.87 15.47
CA ASP A 66 14.12 6.88 16.04
C ASP A 66 13.53 8.28 16.28
N GLU A 67 12.19 8.43 16.24
CA GLU A 67 11.51 9.67 16.63
C GLU A 67 10.53 9.43 17.79
N PRO A 68 10.42 10.36 18.74
CA PRO A 68 9.41 10.29 19.79
C PRO A 68 8.02 10.44 19.19
N VAL A 69 7.09 9.59 19.62
CA VAL A 69 5.69 9.68 19.19
C VAL A 69 5.10 11.01 19.69
N PRO A 70 4.59 11.88 18.80
CA PRO A 70 4.00 13.14 19.23
C PRO A 70 2.72 12.88 20.03
N TYR A 71 2.46 13.66 21.07
CA TYR A 71 1.23 13.56 21.85
C TYR A 71 0.76 14.94 22.30
N PHE A 72 -0.53 15.05 22.62
CA PHE A 72 -1.15 16.29 23.10
C PHE A 72 -2.04 15.99 24.31
N ILE A 73 -1.95 16.82 25.35
CA ILE A 73 -2.73 16.64 26.58
C ILE A 73 -3.67 17.82 26.78
N TYR A 74 -4.96 17.53 26.97
CA TYR A 74 -5.97 18.54 27.26
C TYR A 74 -6.99 18.00 28.27
N GLY A 75 -7.15 18.71 29.40
CA GLY A 75 -8.13 18.33 30.43
C GLY A 75 -7.92 16.94 31.03
N GLY A 76 -6.70 16.41 31.02
CA GLY A 76 -6.38 15.04 31.46
C GLY A 76 -6.55 13.96 30.39
N LEU A 77 -7.03 14.32 29.19
CA LEU A 77 -7.07 13.42 28.03
C LEU A 77 -5.74 13.46 27.27
N VAL A 78 -5.26 12.29 26.87
CA VAL A 78 -4.04 12.12 26.07
C VAL A 78 -4.43 11.75 24.66
N PHE A 79 -4.02 12.57 23.69
CA PHE A 79 -4.21 12.35 22.26
C PHE A 79 -2.88 11.93 21.65
N VAL A 80 -2.86 10.77 20.99
CA VAL A 80 -1.70 10.20 20.29
C VAL A 80 -2.08 9.94 18.82
N PRO A 81 -1.14 10.03 17.87
CA PRO A 81 -1.39 9.62 16.50
C PRO A 81 -1.61 8.11 16.44
N PHE A 82 -2.51 7.70 15.56
CA PHE A 82 -2.71 6.28 15.32
C PHE A 82 -1.58 5.75 14.41
N THR A 83 -0.83 4.77 14.91
CA THR A 83 0.31 4.14 14.22
C THR A 83 0.17 2.62 14.34
N GLU A 84 0.77 1.83 13.44
CA GLU A 84 0.70 0.37 13.53
C GLU A 84 1.26 -0.18 14.87
N PRO A 85 2.38 0.35 15.44
CA PRO A 85 2.86 -0.01 16.78
C PRO A 85 1.84 0.18 17.90
N TYR A 86 0.86 1.09 17.74
CA TYR A 86 -0.19 1.28 18.73
C TYR A 86 -1.06 0.03 18.87
N LEU A 87 -1.37 -0.67 17.76
CA LEU A 87 -2.15 -1.90 17.83
C LEU A 87 -1.39 -3.04 18.54
N HIS A 88 -0.07 -3.05 18.47
CA HIS A 88 0.73 -4.04 19.19
C HIS A 88 0.63 -3.95 20.71
N GLU A 89 0.07 -2.86 21.28
CA GLU A 89 -0.22 -2.76 22.72
C GLU A 89 -1.25 -3.79 23.21
N TRP A 90 -2.10 -4.32 22.30
CA TRP A 90 -3.05 -5.40 22.61
C TRP A 90 -2.41 -6.80 22.68
N GLY A 91 -1.10 -6.93 22.43
CA GLY A 91 -0.37 -8.19 22.53
C GLY A 91 -0.10 -8.85 21.17
N GLU A 92 0.29 -10.13 21.21
CA GLU A 92 0.67 -10.88 20.00
C GLU A 92 -0.51 -11.06 19.04
N ASP A 93 -1.71 -11.28 19.57
CA ASP A 93 -2.95 -11.48 18.81
C ASP A 93 -3.76 -10.18 18.63
N TRP A 94 -3.09 -9.03 18.56
CA TRP A 94 -3.74 -7.70 18.40
C TRP A 94 -4.74 -7.62 17.25
N GLN A 95 -4.57 -8.41 16.19
CA GLN A 95 -5.50 -8.46 15.06
C GLN A 95 -6.90 -8.94 15.46
N VAL A 96 -6.99 -9.69 16.55
CA VAL A 96 -8.22 -10.24 17.13
C VAL A 96 -8.68 -9.40 18.33
N ASP A 97 -7.73 -8.98 19.17
CA ASP A 97 -8.03 -8.35 20.46
C ASP A 97 -8.24 -6.83 20.39
N ALA A 98 -7.66 -6.16 19.39
CA ALA A 98 -7.85 -4.73 19.19
C ALA A 98 -9.24 -4.43 18.60
N PRO A 99 -9.78 -3.21 18.83
CA PRO A 99 -11.05 -2.79 18.25
C PRO A 99 -11.08 -2.97 16.72
N HIS A 100 -12.12 -3.62 16.22
CA HIS A 100 -12.22 -4.00 14.81
C HIS A 100 -12.12 -2.78 13.88
N GLU A 101 -12.69 -1.64 14.28
CA GLU A 101 -12.67 -0.41 13.51
C GLU A 101 -11.25 0.13 13.31
N LEU A 102 -10.37 -0.05 14.30
CA LEU A 102 -8.97 0.39 14.21
C LEU A 102 -8.16 -0.55 13.31
N VAL A 103 -8.42 -1.85 13.40
CA VAL A 103 -7.80 -2.86 12.53
C VAL A 103 -8.23 -2.65 11.08
N GLU A 104 -9.52 -2.42 10.84
CA GLU A 104 -10.06 -2.13 9.51
C GLU A 104 -9.44 -0.85 8.92
N LEU A 105 -9.28 0.20 9.74
CA LEU A 105 -8.64 1.44 9.30
C LEU A 105 -7.18 1.23 8.92
N LEU A 106 -6.43 0.37 9.62
CA LEU A 106 -5.05 0.01 9.24
C LEU A 106 -4.99 -0.74 7.91
N LEU A 107 -5.90 -1.69 7.68
CA LEU A 107 -5.90 -2.55 6.50
C LEU A 107 -6.40 -1.86 5.23
N SER A 108 -7.39 -0.96 5.37
CA SER A 108 -8.06 -0.30 4.25
C SER A 108 -7.67 1.17 4.06
N GLY A 109 -7.02 1.76 5.06
CA GLY A 109 -6.67 3.18 5.08
C GLY A 109 -5.61 3.54 4.06
N ILE A 110 -6.04 4.17 2.97
CA ILE A 110 -5.15 4.80 1.99
C ILE A 110 -5.13 6.30 2.26
N GLN A 111 -3.94 6.88 2.35
CA GLN A 111 -3.82 8.33 2.45
C GLN A 111 -4.27 8.94 1.11
N GLN A 112 -5.37 9.71 1.13
CA GLN A 112 -5.74 10.51 -0.03
C GLN A 112 -4.76 11.68 -0.13
N GLU A 113 -4.13 11.82 -1.30
CA GLU A 113 -3.31 12.98 -1.59
C GLU A 113 -4.23 14.22 -1.63
N LYS A 114 -3.83 15.29 -0.94
CA LYS A 114 -4.52 16.58 -1.07
C LYS A 114 -4.02 17.20 -2.39
N ASP A 115 -4.93 17.35 -3.36
CA ASP A 115 -4.73 18.20 -4.54
C ASP A 115 -4.26 19.62 -4.14
#